data_AF-A0A150WLF8-F1
#
_entry.id   AF-A0A150WLF8-F1
#
_cell.length_a   1.000
_cell.length_b   1.000
_cell.length_c   1.000
_cell.angle_alpha   90.00
_cell.angle_beta   90.00
_cell.angle_gamma   90.00
#
_symmetry.space_group_name_H-M   'P 1'
#
loop_
_entity.id
_entity.type
_entity.pdbx_description
1 polymer ?
#
loop_
_entity_poly.entity_id
_entity_poly.type
_entity_poly.pdbx_seq_one_letter_code
_entity_poly.pdbx_strand_id
1 'polypeptide(L)'
;MDQKPHARRRLIVNREVQYDVLMYVGLFVMSLFMGQVAAGYLFVSQVEEVVGSMSAAEFLSRYKVSFLIYQTIPLAVCLLAGVFVFNRLTSRIAGPLYNARRVIRSIQEGTAKDPHIRLRENDYFKEEIDDINVILKKSG
;
A
#
# COMPACT_ATOMS: atom_id res chain seq x y z
N MET A 1 16.05 -9.62 -42.61
CA MET A 1 14.76 -10.21 -42.22
C MET A 1 14.91 -10.87 -40.87
N ASP A 2 13.91 -10.64 -40.02
CA ASP A 2 13.56 -11.42 -38.83
C ASP A 2 14.26 -11.13 -37.49
N GLN A 3 13.77 -10.07 -36.82
CA GLN A 3 13.77 -10.00 -35.36
C GLN A 3 12.34 -9.75 -34.88
N LYS A 4 11.72 -10.78 -34.31
CA LYS A 4 11.11 -10.79 -32.96
C LYS A 4 10.23 -12.03 -32.77
N PRO A 5 10.42 -12.81 -31.70
CA PRO A 5 9.30 -13.37 -30.96
C PRO A 5 9.02 -12.46 -29.77
N HIS A 6 7.77 -11.98 -29.67
CA HIS A 6 7.28 -11.21 -28.55
C HIS A 6 7.59 -11.91 -27.22
N ALA A 7 8.49 -11.35 -26.41
CA ALA A 7 8.62 -11.72 -25.02
C ALA A 7 7.24 -11.53 -24.37
N ARG A 8 6.58 -12.63 -23.98
CA ARG A 8 5.31 -12.57 -23.26
C ARG A 8 5.53 -11.66 -22.06
N ARG A 9 4.83 -10.52 -22.03
CA ARG A 9 4.76 -9.65 -20.87
C ARG A 9 4.10 -10.46 -19.76
N ARG A 10 4.88 -11.19 -18.96
CA ARG A 10 4.39 -11.80 -17.73
C ARG A 10 3.98 -10.64 -16.85
N LEU A 11 2.67 -10.40 -16.76
CA LEU A 11 2.07 -9.34 -15.95
C LEU A 11 2.42 -9.50 -14.47
N ILE A 12 2.74 -10.75 -14.09
CA ILE A 12 3.14 -11.16 -12.76
C ILE A 12 4.65 -11.41 -12.73
N VAL A 13 5.38 -10.56 -12.01
CA VAL A 13 6.84 -10.64 -11.86
C VAL A 13 7.21 -11.36 -10.57
N ASN A 14 6.72 -10.88 -9.43
CA ASN A 14 6.86 -11.54 -8.13
C ASN A 14 5.45 -11.71 -7.54
N ARG A 15 4.98 -12.96 -7.46
CA ARG A 15 3.63 -13.29 -6.98
C ARG A 15 3.41 -12.86 -5.55
N GLU A 16 4.39 -13.09 -4.69
CA GLU A 16 4.29 -12.76 -3.26
C GLU A 16 4.08 -11.26 -3.05
N VAL A 17 4.95 -10.43 -3.62
CA VAL A 17 4.82 -8.97 -3.54
C VAL A 17 3.51 -8.49 -4.17
N GLN A 18 3.14 -9.03 -5.34
CA GLN A 18 1.93 -8.59 -6.03
C GLN A 18 0.64 -8.99 -5.32
N TYR A 19 0.55 -10.22 -4.80
CA TYR A 19 -0.62 -10.67 -4.03
C TYR A 19 -0.74 -9.92 -2.72
N ASP A 20 0.37 -9.68 -2.02
CA ASP A 20 0.35 -8.89 -0.80
C ASP A 20 -0.11 -7.46 -1.09
N VAL A 21 0.51 -6.77 -2.06
CA VAL A 21 0.09 -5.42 -2.44
C VAL A 21 -1.37 -5.38 -2.84
N LEU A 22 -1.82 -6.33 -3.67
CA LEU A 22 -3.22 -6.41 -4.10
C LEU A 22 -4.16 -6.66 -2.92
N MET A 23 -3.78 -7.53 -1.99
CA MET A 23 -4.55 -7.81 -0.77
C MET A 23 -4.63 -6.56 0.11
N TYR A 24 -3.52 -5.87 0.38
CA TYR A 24 -3.52 -4.64 1.18
C TYR A 24 -4.34 -3.53 0.50
N VAL A 25 -4.25 -3.36 -0.81
CA VAL A 25 -5.11 -2.43 -1.59
C VAL A 25 -6.57 -2.82 -1.49
N GLY A 26 -6.89 -4.10 -1.68
CA GLY A 26 -8.26 -4.62 -1.58
C GLY A 26 -8.85 -4.39 -0.19
N LEU A 27 -8.13 -4.76 0.87
CA LEU A 27 -8.54 -4.55 2.26
C LEU A 27 -8.72 -3.06 2.57
N PHE A 28 -7.81 -2.21 2.08
CA PHE A 28 -7.92 -0.76 2.26
C PHE A 28 -9.18 -0.20 1.60
N VAL A 29 -9.43 -0.52 0.33
CA VAL A 29 -10.63 -0.08 -0.40
C VAL A 29 -11.90 -0.61 0.27
N MET A 30 -11.91 -1.90 0.65
CA MET A 30 -13.03 -2.48 1.39
C MET A 30 -13.28 -1.78 2.72
N SER A 31 -12.23 -1.42 3.47
CA SER A 31 -12.35 -0.70 4.74
C SER A 31 -12.95 0.69 4.55
N LEU A 32 -12.60 1.40 3.46
CA LEU A 32 -13.21 2.68 3.11
C LEU A 32 -14.71 2.53 2.83
N PHE A 33 -15.09 1.57 1.99
CA PHE A 33 -16.50 1.31 1.70
C PHE A 33 -17.29 0.93 2.95
N MET A 34 -16.78 0.00 3.75
CA MET A 34 -17.44 -0.42 4.99
C MET A 34 -17.57 0.72 6.00
N GLY A 35 -16.52 1.55 6.14
CA GLY A 35 -16.57 2.74 7.00
C GLY A 35 -17.62 3.75 6.56
N GLN A 36 -17.74 3.98 5.25
CA GLN A 36 -18.76 4.88 4.70
C GLN A 36 -20.18 4.34 4.82
N VAL A 37 -20.38 3.04 4.59
CA VAL A 37 -21.67 2.38 4.79
C VAL A 37 -22.08 2.47 6.26
N ALA A 38 -21.17 2.18 7.19
CA ALA A 38 -21.45 2.28 8.62
C ALA A 38 -21.76 3.73 9.04
N ALA A 39 -20.99 4.71 8.57
CA ALA A 39 -21.25 6.12 8.86
C ALA A 39 -22.59 6.60 8.29
N GLY A 40 -22.92 6.17 7.07
CA GLY A 40 -24.21 6.45 6.44
C GLY A 40 -25.38 5.83 7.22
N TYR A 41 -25.23 4.57 7.64
CA TYR A 41 -26.24 3.90 8.47
C TYR A 41 -26.47 4.62 9.80
N LEU A 42 -25.38 4.99 10.51
CA LEU A 42 -25.48 5.76 11.74
C LEU A 42 -26.17 7.11 11.52
N PHE A 43 -25.82 7.82 10.44
CA PHE A 43 -26.49 9.08 10.11
C PHE A 43 -27.98 8.90 9.82
N VAL A 44 -28.36 7.90 9.02
CA VAL A 44 -29.77 7.61 8.71
C VAL A 44 -30.54 7.29 9.99
N SER A 45 -29.97 6.46 10.88
CA SER A 45 -30.62 6.11 12.15
C SER A 45 -30.88 7.32 13.06
N GLN A 46 -30.09 8.39 12.97
CA GLN A 46 -30.29 9.62 13.75
C GLN A 46 -31.40 10.53 13.20
N VAL A 47 -31.80 10.29 11.95
CA VAL A 47 -32.56 11.26 11.18
C VAL A 47 -33.89 10.65 10.70
N GLU A 48 -34.03 9.33 10.75
CA GLU A 48 -35.23 8.56 10.41
C GLU A 48 -36.52 9.11 11.05
N GLU A 49 -36.46 9.52 12.33
CA GLU A 49 -37.63 10.03 13.07
C GLU A 49 -38.14 11.40 12.59
N VAL A 50 -37.30 12.17 11.88
CA VAL A 50 -37.59 13.57 11.49
C VAL A 50 -37.64 13.80 9.98
N VAL A 51 -37.27 12.81 9.17
CA VAL A 51 -37.23 12.91 7.69
C VAL A 51 -38.60 13.20 7.07
N GLY A 52 -39.70 12.77 7.71
CA GLY A 52 -41.06 13.00 7.20
C GLY A 52 -41.74 14.27 7.71
N SER A 53 -41.17 14.93 8.73
CA SER A 53 -41.82 16.07 9.41
C SER A 53 -41.18 17.42 9.09
N MET A 54 -40.06 17.43 8.37
CA MET A 54 -39.28 18.63 8.06
C MET A 54 -39.23 18.91 6.57
N SER A 55 -39.19 20.19 6.19
CA SER A 55 -38.88 20.57 4.81
C SER A 55 -37.41 20.28 4.46
N ALA A 56 -37.10 20.12 3.18
CA ALA A 56 -35.72 19.87 2.72
C ALA A 56 -34.73 20.99 3.14
N ALA A 57 -35.19 22.24 3.20
CA ALA A 57 -34.37 23.37 3.62
C ALA A 57 -34.03 23.32 5.12
N GLU A 58 -34.99 22.96 5.97
CA GLU A 58 -34.77 22.80 7.42
C GLU A 58 -33.91 21.57 7.72
N PHE A 59 -34.10 20.49 6.97
CA PHE A 59 -33.24 19.31 7.06
C PHE A 59 -31.78 19.68 6.80
N LEU A 60 -31.54 20.38 5.68
CA LEU A 60 -30.19 20.74 5.26
C LEU A 60 -29.55 21.72 6.24
N SER A 61 -30.30 22.73 6.73
CA SER A 61 -29.76 23.70 7.69
C SER A 61 -29.34 23.02 9.00
N ARG A 62 -30.10 22.02 9.46
CA ARG A 62 -29.89 21.34 10.73
C ARG A 62 -28.85 20.22 10.66
N TYR A 63 -28.85 19.42 9.60
CA TYR A 63 -28.05 18.18 9.53
C TYR A 63 -26.84 18.24 8.60
N LYS A 64 -26.65 19.31 7.79
CA LYS A 64 -25.49 19.40 6.87
C LYS A 64 -24.15 19.21 7.58
N VAL A 65 -23.98 19.81 8.76
CA VAL A 65 -22.72 19.75 9.50
C VAL A 65 -22.50 18.33 10.04
N SER A 66 -23.52 17.73 10.65
CA SER A 66 -23.46 16.35 11.14
C SER A 66 -23.16 15.37 10.01
N PHE A 67 -23.84 15.51 8.87
CA PHE A 67 -23.59 14.69 7.68
C PHE A 67 -22.14 14.80 7.22
N LEU A 68 -21.62 16.03 7.09
CA LEU A 68 -20.22 16.26 6.71
C LEU A 68 -19.26 15.63 7.71
N ILE A 69 -19.52 15.74 9.01
CA ILE A 69 -18.70 15.14 10.07
C ILE A 69 -18.69 13.60 9.94
N TYR A 70 -19.87 12.97 9.81
CA TYR A 70 -19.98 11.51 9.66
C TYR A 70 -19.29 11.00 8.40
N GLN A 71 -19.27 11.77 7.31
CA GLN A 71 -18.60 11.35 6.08
C GLN A 71 -17.08 11.60 6.14
N THR A 72 -16.67 12.75 6.69
CA THR A 72 -15.28 13.23 6.59
C THR A 72 -14.37 12.60 7.63
N ILE A 73 -14.84 12.42 8.88
CA ILE A 73 -13.98 11.87 9.95
C ILE A 73 -13.57 10.42 9.66
N PRO A 74 -14.49 9.47 9.36
CA PRO A 74 -14.11 8.10 9.04
C PRO A 74 -13.22 8.01 7.80
N LEU A 75 -13.49 8.85 6.79
CA LEU A 75 -12.65 8.94 5.60
C LEU A 75 -11.22 9.37 5.95
N ALA A 76 -11.07 10.45 6.73
CA ALA A 76 -9.77 10.97 7.15
C ALA A 76 -8.99 9.92 7.97
N VAL A 77 -9.65 9.25 8.91
CA VAL A 77 -9.04 8.18 9.72
C VAL A 77 -8.57 7.03 8.83
N CYS A 78 -9.41 6.56 7.90
CA CYS A 78 -9.03 5.50 6.98
C CYS A 78 -7.85 5.92 6.09
N LEU A 79 -7.87 7.14 5.54
CA LEU A 79 -6.78 7.65 4.71
C LEU A 79 -5.45 7.71 5.47
N LEU A 80 -5.45 8.21 6.71
CA LEU A 80 -4.25 8.26 7.55
C LEU A 80 -3.72 6.86 7.87
N ALA A 81 -4.61 5.93 8.21
CA ALA A 81 -4.24 4.53 8.43
C ALA A 81 -3.67 3.88 7.16
N GLY A 82 -4.29 4.14 6.01
CA GLY A 82 -3.82 3.70 4.70
C GLY A 82 -2.43 4.20 4.38
N VAL A 83 -2.19 5.51 4.52
CA VAL A 83 -0.86 6.11 4.31
C VAL A 83 0.19 5.42 5.18
N PHE A 84 -0.11 5.18 6.46
CA PHE A 84 0.82 4.49 7.35
C PHE A 84 1.12 3.05 6.90
N VAL A 85 0.08 2.27 6.57
CA VAL A 85 0.22 0.87 6.12
C VAL A 85 0.97 0.78 4.79
N PHE A 86 0.59 1.58 3.79
CA PHE A 86 1.23 1.56 2.48
C PHE A 86 2.65 2.10 2.50
N ASN A 87 2.95 3.08 3.35
CA ASN A 87 4.33 3.53 3.53
C ASN A 87 5.19 2.40 4.11
N ARG A 88 4.69 1.70 5.15
CA ARG A 88 5.39 0.53 5.71
C ARG A 88 5.59 -0.57 4.68
N LEU A 89 4.55 -0.91 3.91
CA LEU A 89 4.61 -1.90 2.84
C LEU A 89 5.66 -1.51 1.78
N THR A 90 5.60 -0.26 1.29
CA THR A 90 6.53 0.26 0.30
C THR A 90 7.96 0.26 0.81
N SER A 91 8.18 0.58 2.10
CA SER A 91 9.52 0.56 2.70
C SER A 91 10.15 -0.83 2.74
N ARG A 92 9.34 -1.89 2.88
CA ARG A 92 9.77 -3.31 2.83
C ARG A 92 10.11 -3.80 1.42
N ILE A 93 9.71 -3.06 0.38
CA ILE A 93 9.98 -3.35 -1.04
C ILE A 93 11.14 -2.48 -1.55
N ALA A 94 11.02 -1.16 -1.40
CA ALA A 94 11.96 -0.18 -1.94
C ALA A 94 13.29 -0.16 -1.17
N GLY A 95 13.26 -0.35 0.16
CA GLY A 95 14.46 -0.37 0.99
C GLY A 95 15.46 -1.44 0.56
N PRO A 96 15.04 -2.72 0.43
CA PRO A 96 15.90 -3.78 -0.06
C PRO A 96 16.48 -3.55 -1.45
N LEU A 97 15.65 -3.12 -2.40
CA LEU A 97 16.08 -2.85 -3.77
C LEU A 97 17.10 -1.71 -3.84
N TYR A 98 16.89 -0.65 -3.04
CA TYR A 98 17.83 0.46 -2.94
C TYR A 98 19.19 0.02 -2.37
N ASN A 99 19.17 -0.74 -1.27
CA ASN A 99 20.38 -1.27 -0.65
C ASN A 99 21.15 -2.20 -1.59
N ALA A 100 20.45 -3.12 -2.25
CA ALA A 100 21.04 -4.03 -3.22
C ALA A 100 21.73 -3.26 -4.36
N ARG A 101 21.03 -2.29 -4.96
CA ARG A 101 21.58 -1.44 -6.04
C ARG A 101 22.81 -0.67 -5.58
N ARG A 102 22.79 -0.11 -4.36
CA ARG A 102 23.92 0.64 -3.79
C ARG A 102 25.15 -0.25 -3.63
N VAL A 103 24.99 -1.45 -3.08
CA VAL A 103 26.10 -2.40 -2.87
C VAL A 103 26.66 -2.87 -4.21
N ILE A 104 25.81 -3.30 -5.14
CA ILE A 104 26.25 -3.74 -6.49
C ILE A 104 27.06 -2.64 -7.19
N ARG A 105 26.60 -1.38 -7.10
CA ARG A 105 27.33 -0.24 -7.68
C ARG A 105 28.69 -0.03 -7.02
N SER A 106 28.78 -0.12 -5.70
CA SER A 106 30.07 0.01 -5.00
C SER A 106 31.08 -1.08 -5.34
N ILE A 107 30.58 -2.29 -5.68
CA ILE A 107 31.41 -3.40 -6.16
C ILE A 107 31.94 -3.07 -7.56
N GLN A 108 31.07 -2.60 -8.46
CA GLN A 108 31.46 -2.19 -9.82
C GLN A 108 32.50 -1.06 -9.82
N GLU A 109 32.40 -0.15 -8.86
CA GLU A 109 33.33 0.97 -8.69
C GLU A 109 34.63 0.56 -7.95
N GLY A 110 34.77 -0.70 -7.52
CA GLY A 110 35.94 -1.20 -6.79
C GLY A 110 36.12 -0.61 -5.39
N THR A 111 35.09 0.04 -4.85
CA THR A 111 35.13 0.72 -3.54
C THR A 111 34.54 -0.12 -2.40
N ALA A 112 33.91 -1.26 -2.72
CA ALA A 112 33.33 -2.16 -1.73
C ALA A 112 34.43 -2.90 -0.94
N LYS A 113 34.50 -2.64 0.37
CA LYS A 113 35.38 -3.38 1.30
C LYS A 113 34.77 -4.71 1.76
N ASP A 114 33.44 -4.80 1.78
CA ASP A 114 32.67 -6.00 2.16
C ASP A 114 31.38 -6.03 1.33
N PRO A 115 31.29 -6.87 0.27
CA PRO A 115 30.15 -6.94 -0.61
C PRO A 115 29.00 -7.74 0.03
N HIS A 116 28.44 -7.23 1.13
CA HIS A 116 27.34 -7.86 1.85
C HIS A 116 26.12 -6.94 1.96
N ILE A 117 24.98 -7.39 1.44
CA ILE A 117 23.70 -6.67 1.45
C ILE A 117 22.93 -7.07 2.71
N ARG A 118 22.77 -6.15 3.65
CA ARG A 118 21.99 -6.36 4.88
C ARG A 118 20.54 -5.95 4.70
N LEU A 119 19.63 -6.88 4.98
CA LEU A 119 18.18 -6.65 4.97
C LEU A 119 17.55 -7.01 6.32
N ARG A 120 16.36 -6.48 6.57
CA ARG A 120 15.54 -6.87 7.72
C ARG A 120 14.89 -8.23 7.45
N GLU A 121 14.60 -9.00 8.50
CA GLU A 121 14.00 -10.35 8.38
C GLU A 121 12.68 -10.34 7.60
N ASN A 122 11.89 -9.27 7.77
CA ASN A 122 10.59 -9.15 7.12
C ASN A 122 10.66 -8.45 5.75
N ASP A 123 11.81 -8.17 5.17
CA ASP A 123 11.86 -7.51 3.87
C ASP A 123 11.51 -8.51 2.73
N TYR A 124 10.78 -8.08 1.69
CA TYR A 124 10.22 -8.98 0.66
C TYR A 124 11.24 -9.74 -0.17
N PHE A 125 12.47 -9.25 -0.25
CA PHE A 125 13.52 -9.82 -1.08
C PHE A 125 14.62 -10.47 -0.25
N LYS A 126 14.30 -10.87 0.98
CA LYS A 126 15.29 -11.37 1.94
C LYS A 126 15.99 -12.63 1.42
N GLU A 127 15.21 -13.58 0.93
CA GLU A 127 15.72 -14.87 0.42
C GLU A 127 16.60 -14.65 -0.82
N GLU A 128 16.13 -13.88 -1.81
CA GLU A 128 16.89 -13.64 -3.05
C GLU A 128 18.19 -12.88 -2.78
N ILE A 129 18.20 -12.01 -1.77
CA ILE A 129 19.38 -11.24 -1.40
C ILE A 129 20.36 -12.08 -0.58
N ASP A 130 19.88 -13.03 0.21
CA ASP A 130 20.75 -14.00 0.88
C ASP A 130 21.44 -14.91 -0.15
N ASP A 131 20.74 -15.32 -1.21
CA ASP A 131 21.36 -16.04 -2.35
C ASP A 131 22.42 -15.18 -3.05
N ILE A 132 22.13 -13.90 -3.31
CA ILE A 132 23.09 -12.96 -3.87
C ILE A 132 24.31 -12.80 -2.96
N ASN A 133 24.11 -12.69 -1.65
CA ASN A 133 25.21 -12.59 -0.68
C ASN A 133 26.13 -13.82 -0.70
N VAL A 134 25.59 -15.03 -0.89
CA VAL A 134 26.40 -16.25 -1.04
C VAL A 134 27.25 -16.20 -2.31
N ILE A 135 26.69 -15.71 -3.43
CA ILE A 135 27.42 -15.55 -4.69
C ILE A 135 28.53 -14.49 -4.54
N LEU A 136 28.22 -13.34 -3.94
CA LEU A 136 29.19 -12.27 -3.71
C LEU A 136 30.38 -12.74 -2.86
N LYS A 137 30.13 -13.59 -1.86
CA LYS A 137 31.19 -14.16 -1.01
C LYS A 137 32.10 -15.15 -1.74
N LYS A 138 31.64 -15.79 -2.82
CA LYS A 138 32.45 -16.73 -3.64
C LYS A 138 33.27 -16.04 -4.72
N SER A 139 32.91 -14.81 -5.09
CA SER A 139 33.55 -14.04 -6.17
C SER A 139 34.57 -13.00 -5.69
N GLY A 140 34.65 -12.76 -4.38
CA GLY A 140 35.70 -11.95 -3.74
C GLY A 140 36.77 -12.83 -3.11
#